data_AF-A0A8H6I3C8-F1
#
_entry.id   AF-A0A8H6I3C8-F1
#
_cell.length_a   1.000
_cell.length_b   1.000
_cell.length_c   1.000
_cell.angle_alpha   90.00
_cell.angle_beta   90.00
_cell.angle_gamma   90.00
#
_symmetry.space_group_name_H-M   'P 1'
#
loop_
_entity.id
_entity.type
_entity.pdbx_description
1 polymer ?
#
loop_
_entity_poly.entity_id
_entity_poly.type
_entity_poly.pdbx_seq_one_letter_code
_entity_poly.pdbx_strand_id
1 'polypeptide(L)'
;MDDVAERLDSDEELEDFILDDDGVESTEHSHPTHSASSTAARGPSLPFESVIAKYSGLSSRVENKEAEVAPGSGEKSISLAELPAPWPLFEIQVEVDHEQDAIIRLHNAMYTTTEALPRLRSSFATPSARGRIYLEVENLSSAMSICRSFFGIKHWTAKRIGEEEYLRLLDHNDTSFQFAPSFTCRPNTWIRLKGYPHHGHLALVKKVLRDQPSNIEVYVVPVPLKDGSRKRKASQETRLLHLHDAKEVFGEDKVEETGCEEFVAQDSSQRRVFKRGLEVLAYVDYIPSVARPTRKEFETFASTSLIPSGLYDATYIQLFAPWTPGERFVAFAGTYVGISGWVLAVGEDEIQGRWEMDGAVHVQWISQFEVKRLFLLGDNVAINGGSLEGMLVL
;
A
#
# COMPACT_ATOMS: atom_id res chain seq x y z
N MET A 1 -63.79 43.04 -30.42
CA MET A 1 -63.91 43.47 -29.01
C MET A 1 -63.06 42.51 -28.20
N ASP A 2 -61.75 42.43 -28.49
CA ASP A 2 -60.68 43.45 -28.28
C ASP A 2 -60.36 43.48 -26.77
N ASP A 3 -59.14 43.35 -26.23
CA ASP A 3 -57.75 43.46 -26.69
C ASP A 3 -56.86 42.59 -25.74
N VAL A 4 -55.84 41.86 -26.20
CA VAL A 4 -54.43 42.25 -26.36
C VAL A 4 -53.76 42.84 -25.11
N ALA A 5 -52.79 42.10 -24.56
CA ALA A 5 -51.57 42.66 -23.97
C ALA A 5 -50.43 41.63 -24.07
N GLU A 6 -49.59 41.85 -25.07
CA GLU A 6 -48.26 41.26 -25.26
C GLU A 6 -47.28 41.67 -24.14
N ARG A 7 -46.28 40.83 -23.89
CA ARG A 7 -44.92 41.32 -23.63
C ARG A 7 -43.87 40.25 -23.98
N LEU A 8 -43.07 40.62 -24.97
CA LEU A 8 -41.85 39.99 -25.46
C LEU A 8 -40.62 40.41 -24.61
N ASP A 9 -39.50 39.78 -24.98
CA ASP A 9 -38.10 40.17 -24.83
C ASP A 9 -37.31 39.52 -23.68
N SER A 10 -36.50 38.51 -24.02
CA SER A 10 -35.11 38.77 -24.43
C SER A 10 -34.41 37.48 -24.88
N ASP A 11 -33.96 37.52 -26.14
CA ASP A 11 -32.98 36.62 -26.73
C ASP A 11 -31.60 36.88 -26.11
N GLU A 12 -30.89 35.82 -25.71
CA GLU A 12 -29.43 35.85 -25.60
C GLU A 12 -28.86 34.75 -26.50
N GLU A 13 -28.31 35.21 -27.62
CA GLU A 13 -27.53 34.48 -28.60
C GLU A 13 -26.24 33.96 -27.94
N LEU A 14 -26.01 32.64 -27.99
CA LEU A 14 -24.71 32.04 -27.70
C LEU A 14 -23.99 31.86 -29.04
N GLU A 15 -23.12 32.81 -29.34
CA GLU A 15 -22.22 32.80 -30.49
C GLU A 15 -21.19 31.67 -30.39
N ASP A 16 -20.95 31.06 -31.55
CA ASP A 16 -19.95 30.03 -31.82
C ASP A 16 -18.53 30.52 -31.54
N PHE A 17 -17.82 29.82 -30.64
CA PHE A 17 -16.38 29.99 -30.47
C PHE A 17 -15.64 28.91 -31.27
N ILE A 18 -15.35 29.23 -32.52
CA ILE A 18 -14.33 28.55 -33.34
C ILE A 18 -12.97 29.08 -32.88
N LEU A 19 -12.06 28.20 -32.46
CA LEU A 19 -10.65 28.55 -32.31
C LEU A 19 -9.86 27.88 -33.42
N ASP A 20 -9.23 28.74 -34.20
CA ASP A 20 -8.37 28.47 -35.32
C ASP A 20 -7.12 27.66 -34.93
N ASP A 21 -6.80 26.76 -35.86
CA ASP A 21 -5.61 25.94 -35.97
C ASP A 21 -4.48 26.79 -36.58
N ASP A 22 -3.58 27.29 -35.73
CA ASP A 22 -2.32 27.92 -36.18
C ASP A 22 -1.14 27.06 -35.73
N GLY A 23 -0.56 26.38 -36.72
CA GLY A 23 0.66 25.60 -36.58
C GLY A 23 1.88 26.46 -36.23
N VAL A 24 2.77 25.91 -35.40
CA VAL A 24 4.12 26.43 -35.23
C VAL A 24 5.12 25.28 -35.17
N GLU A 25 5.90 25.25 -36.24
CA GLU A 25 7.30 24.80 -36.43
C GLU A 25 8.00 23.96 -35.36
N SER A 26 8.39 22.78 -35.81
CA SER A 26 9.48 21.94 -35.31
C SER A 26 10.81 22.69 -35.26
N THR A 27 11.44 22.74 -34.08
CA THR A 27 12.87 23.05 -33.93
C THR A 27 13.62 21.86 -33.35
N GLU A 28 14.52 21.35 -34.19
CA GLU A 28 15.52 20.34 -33.86
C GLU A 28 16.55 20.93 -32.88
N HIS A 29 16.72 20.33 -31.71
CA HIS A 29 17.92 20.52 -30.91
C HIS A 29 18.58 19.19 -30.56
N SER A 30 19.76 19.07 -31.16
CA SER A 30 20.81 18.08 -31.06
C SER A 30 21.23 17.79 -29.61
N HIS A 31 21.25 16.50 -29.26
CA HIS A 31 21.91 16.01 -28.05
C HIS A 31 23.43 15.91 -28.29
N PRO A 32 24.28 16.51 -27.43
CA PRO A 32 25.69 16.18 -27.40
C PRO A 32 25.91 14.91 -26.59
N THR A 33 26.58 13.96 -27.22
CA THR A 33 27.22 12.80 -26.62
C THR A 33 28.44 13.23 -25.80
N HIS A 34 28.43 12.97 -24.50
CA HIS A 34 29.66 12.95 -23.70
C HIS A 34 29.76 11.66 -22.90
N SER A 35 30.46 10.71 -23.50
CA SER A 35 31.18 9.64 -22.81
C SER A 35 32.30 10.26 -21.96
N ALA A 36 32.23 10.09 -20.64
CA ALA A 36 33.35 10.27 -19.73
C ALA A 36 33.48 9.05 -18.82
N SER A 37 34.52 8.27 -19.10
CA SER A 37 34.99 7.14 -18.33
C SER A 37 35.61 7.59 -16.99
N SER A 38 35.05 7.10 -15.88
CA SER A 38 35.73 6.49 -14.72
C SER A 38 37.16 6.96 -14.38
N THR A 39 37.34 7.58 -13.21
CA THR A 39 37.96 6.95 -12.01
C THR A 39 38.07 7.97 -10.86
N ALA A 40 37.11 7.97 -9.94
CA ALA A 40 37.25 8.62 -8.63
C ALA A 40 37.13 7.54 -7.55
N ALA A 41 38.16 7.45 -6.70
CA ALA A 41 38.32 6.42 -5.69
C ALA A 41 37.09 6.34 -4.78
N ARG A 42 36.39 5.20 -4.83
CA ARG A 42 35.32 4.83 -3.89
C ARG A 42 35.90 4.79 -2.48
N GLY A 43 35.55 5.75 -1.64
CA GLY A 43 35.58 5.55 -0.19
C GLY A 43 34.52 4.48 0.17
N PRO A 44 34.78 3.58 1.13
CA PRO A 44 33.81 2.54 1.46
C PRO A 44 32.61 3.16 2.17
N SER A 45 31.45 3.20 1.49
CA SER A 45 30.16 3.30 2.17
C SER A 45 29.89 1.95 2.85
N LEU A 46 29.67 1.97 4.15
CA LEU A 46 29.35 0.75 4.91
C LEU A 46 27.97 0.21 4.45
N PRO A 47 27.81 -1.11 4.27
CA PRO A 47 26.51 -1.70 3.99
C PRO A 47 25.49 -1.39 5.10
N PHE A 48 24.21 -1.31 4.75
CA PHE A 48 23.11 -0.99 5.66
C PHE A 48 23.08 -1.88 6.92
N GLU A 49 23.44 -3.15 6.76
CA GLU A 49 23.56 -4.14 7.84
C GLU A 49 24.57 -3.73 8.93
N SER A 50 25.67 -3.07 8.55
CA SER A 50 26.66 -2.54 9.50
C SER A 50 26.18 -1.28 10.25
N VAL A 51 25.19 -0.55 9.74
CA VAL A 51 24.56 0.57 10.44
C VAL A 51 23.63 0.05 11.53
N ILE A 52 22.83 -0.98 11.22
CA ILE A 52 21.95 -1.65 12.18
C ILE A 52 22.77 -2.25 13.34
N ALA A 53 23.88 -2.95 13.03
CA ALA A 53 24.76 -3.56 14.02
C ALA A 53 25.38 -2.55 15.02
N LYS A 54 25.64 -1.31 14.58
CA LYS A 54 26.18 -0.24 15.43
C LYS A 54 25.16 0.25 16.47
N TYR A 55 23.89 0.32 16.11
CA TYR A 55 22.84 0.81 17.01
C TYR A 55 22.22 -0.30 17.86
N SER A 56 22.19 -1.54 17.38
CA SER A 56 21.74 -2.69 18.20
C SER A 56 22.68 -2.99 19.37
N GLY A 57 23.99 -2.75 19.22
CA GLY A 57 24.98 -2.86 20.31
C GLY A 57 24.88 -1.80 21.42
N LEU A 58 24.09 -0.74 21.21
CA LEU A 58 23.78 0.28 22.25
C LEU A 58 22.57 -0.12 23.09
N SER A 59 21.60 -0.85 22.50
CA SER A 59 20.43 -1.35 23.21
C SER A 59 20.79 -2.46 24.22
N SER A 60 21.82 -3.27 23.93
CA SER A 60 22.29 -4.33 24.84
C SER A 60 23.16 -3.84 26.00
N ARG A 61 23.52 -2.54 26.05
CA ARG A 61 24.28 -1.97 27.19
C ARG A 61 23.45 -1.80 28.46
N VAL A 62 22.12 -1.94 28.39
CA VAL A 62 21.23 -1.87 29.56
C VAL A 62 21.13 -3.22 30.27
N GLU A 63 21.39 -4.33 29.58
CA GLU A 63 21.29 -5.68 30.15
C GLU A 63 22.37 -6.58 29.58
N ASN A 64 23.47 -6.76 30.33
CA ASN A 64 24.09 -8.07 30.60
C ASN A 64 25.47 -7.87 31.23
N LYS A 65 25.52 -8.06 32.54
CA LYS A 65 26.72 -8.52 33.24
C LYS A 65 26.78 -10.04 33.09
N GLU A 66 27.97 -10.50 32.70
CA GLU A 66 28.47 -11.87 32.84
C GLU A 66 27.93 -12.93 31.86
N ALA A 67 28.75 -13.24 30.86
CA ALA A 67 28.97 -14.60 30.39
C ALA A 67 30.37 -14.70 29.76
N GLU A 68 31.33 -15.26 30.51
CA GLU A 68 32.60 -15.76 29.97
C GLU A 68 32.34 -17.05 29.18
N VAL A 69 32.77 -17.14 27.91
CA VAL A 69 33.16 -18.41 27.27
C VAL A 69 34.33 -18.18 26.29
N ALA A 70 35.21 -19.19 26.29
CA ALA A 70 36.56 -19.36 25.74
C ALA A 70 36.79 -19.16 24.21
N PRO A 71 38.07 -19.14 23.75
CA PRO A 71 38.49 -18.56 22.48
C PRO A 71 38.62 -19.59 21.35
N GLY A 72 38.29 -19.21 20.11
CA GLY A 72 38.66 -20.02 18.95
C GLY A 72 38.00 -19.66 17.63
N SER A 73 38.38 -18.55 17.00
CA SER A 73 38.51 -18.42 15.54
C SER A 73 39.04 -17.03 15.19
N GLY A 74 40.11 -16.97 14.41
CA GLY A 74 40.84 -15.75 14.02
C GLY A 74 40.11 -14.87 13.01
N GLU A 75 38.85 -14.54 13.26
CA GLU A 75 38.25 -13.32 12.72
C GLU A 75 38.64 -12.18 13.66
N LYS A 76 39.22 -11.11 13.12
CA LYS A 76 39.37 -9.85 13.87
C LYS A 76 37.96 -9.33 14.12
N SER A 77 37.32 -9.85 15.17
CA SER A 77 36.14 -9.27 15.77
C SER A 77 36.51 -7.85 16.13
N ILE A 78 35.99 -6.89 15.37
CA ILE A 78 36.07 -5.48 15.74
C ILE A 78 35.32 -5.41 17.07
N SER A 79 36.08 -5.24 18.15
CA SER A 79 35.51 -5.05 19.48
C SER A 79 34.50 -3.90 19.39
N LEU A 80 33.25 -4.14 19.79
CA LEU A 80 32.22 -3.11 19.87
C LEU A 80 32.67 -1.88 20.69
N ALA A 81 33.69 -2.03 21.55
CA ALA A 81 34.31 -0.96 22.30
C ALA A 81 35.24 -0.03 21.48
N GLU A 82 35.62 -0.42 20.25
CA GLU A 82 36.47 0.36 19.34
C GLU A 82 35.66 1.21 18.35
N LEU A 83 34.33 1.07 18.32
CA LEU A 83 33.49 1.89 17.46
C LEU A 83 33.46 3.33 17.98
N PRO A 84 33.78 4.34 17.15
CA PRO A 84 33.66 5.73 17.56
C PRO A 84 32.21 6.02 17.99
N ALA A 85 32.07 6.82 19.04
CA ALA A 85 30.77 7.24 19.56
C ALA A 85 29.84 7.66 18.40
N PRO A 86 28.57 7.23 18.42
CA PRO A 86 27.65 7.56 17.34
C PRO A 86 27.56 9.08 17.21
N TRP A 87 27.57 9.55 15.96
CA TRP A 87 27.32 10.95 15.71
C TRP A 87 25.85 11.24 16.04
N PRO A 88 25.54 12.40 16.64
CA PRO A 88 24.16 12.73 16.95
C PRO A 88 23.31 12.84 15.69
N LEU A 89 22.07 12.38 15.81
CA LEU A 89 21.03 12.51 14.79
C LEU A 89 20.21 13.77 15.03
N PHE A 90 19.94 14.52 13.96
CA PHE A 90 19.10 15.70 13.98
C PHE A 90 17.93 15.55 13.03
N GLU A 91 16.72 15.88 13.50
CA GLU A 91 15.51 16.03 12.70
C GLU A 91 15.41 17.47 12.18
N ILE A 92 15.07 17.60 10.90
CA ILE A 92 14.89 18.90 10.23
C ILE A 92 13.61 18.85 9.39
N GLN A 93 12.82 19.92 9.46
CA GLN A 93 11.61 20.05 8.66
C GLN A 93 11.92 20.41 7.21
N VAL A 94 11.20 19.78 6.30
CA VAL A 94 11.19 20.03 4.86
C VAL A 94 9.76 20.17 4.35
N GLU A 95 9.60 20.55 3.09
CA GLU A 95 8.31 20.50 2.41
C GLU A 95 7.82 19.04 2.30
N VAL A 96 6.52 18.83 2.56
CA VAL A 96 5.90 17.50 2.52
C VAL A 96 5.99 16.95 1.10
N ASP A 97 6.32 15.66 0.97
CA ASP A 97 6.52 14.92 -0.28
C ASP A 97 7.79 15.30 -1.07
N HIS A 98 8.64 16.15 -0.50
CA HIS A 98 9.95 16.51 -1.05
C HIS A 98 11.13 16.02 -0.20
N GLU A 99 10.91 15.05 0.69
CA GLU A 99 11.92 14.55 1.62
C GLU A 99 13.05 13.83 0.88
N GLN A 100 12.71 12.96 -0.07
CA GLN A 100 13.68 12.24 -0.91
C GLN A 100 14.50 13.20 -1.77
N ASP A 101 13.84 14.17 -2.40
CA ASP A 101 14.50 15.19 -3.22
C ASP A 101 15.45 16.06 -2.38
N ALA A 102 15.07 16.38 -1.14
CA ALA A 102 15.94 17.10 -0.21
C ALA A 102 17.20 16.30 0.13
N ILE A 103 17.06 14.99 0.41
CA ILE A 103 18.19 14.09 0.70
C ILE A 103 19.13 13.97 -0.49
N ILE A 104 18.59 13.78 -1.69
CA ILE A 104 19.38 13.67 -2.91
C ILE A 104 20.16 14.97 -3.16
N ARG A 105 19.50 16.14 -3.01
CA ARG A 105 20.16 17.45 -3.14
C ARG A 105 21.28 17.64 -2.12
N LEU A 106 21.06 17.25 -0.86
CA LEU A 106 22.06 17.30 0.20
C LEU A 106 23.28 16.43 -0.13
N HIS A 107 23.05 15.18 -0.53
CA HIS A 107 24.14 14.27 -0.92
C HIS A 107 24.90 14.79 -2.14
N ASN A 108 24.20 15.26 -3.18
CA ASN A 108 24.84 15.79 -4.37
C ASN A 108 25.75 16.99 -4.05
N ALA A 109 25.33 17.87 -3.15
CA ALA A 109 26.15 19.01 -2.76
C ALA A 109 27.41 18.62 -2.00
N MET A 110 27.38 17.55 -1.19
CA MET A 110 28.58 17.01 -0.52
C MET A 110 29.65 16.56 -1.50
N TYR A 111 29.26 16.18 -2.73
CA TYR A 111 30.18 15.75 -3.78
C TYR A 111 30.59 16.85 -4.75
N THR A 112 29.75 17.87 -4.92
CA THR A 112 29.90 18.87 -6.00
C THR A 112 30.36 20.24 -5.53
N THR A 113 30.23 20.55 -4.24
CA THR A 113 30.52 21.89 -3.71
C THR A 113 32.01 22.05 -3.41
N THR A 114 32.60 23.15 -3.86
CA THR A 114 34.01 23.52 -3.57
C THR A 114 34.19 24.16 -2.19
N GLU A 115 33.11 24.66 -1.59
CA GLU A 115 33.10 25.10 -0.20
C GLU A 115 33.19 23.90 0.75
N ALA A 116 33.98 24.03 1.82
CA ALA A 116 34.12 23.00 2.83
C ALA A 116 32.83 22.92 3.68
N LEU A 117 31.85 22.14 3.20
CA LEU A 117 30.66 21.80 3.99
C LEU A 117 31.05 20.92 5.18
N PRO A 118 30.36 21.05 6.32
CA PRO A 118 30.52 20.13 7.43
C PRO A 118 30.25 18.69 6.96
N ARG A 119 31.00 17.74 7.53
CA ARG A 119 30.86 16.34 7.14
C ARG A 119 29.47 15.81 7.52
N LEU A 120 28.76 15.29 6.53
CA LEU A 120 27.51 14.53 6.68
C LEU A 120 27.82 13.04 6.64
N ARG A 121 27.47 12.30 7.70
CA ARG A 121 27.73 10.86 7.76
C ARG A 121 26.65 10.04 7.09
N SER A 122 25.39 10.37 7.38
CA SER A 122 24.23 9.75 6.75
C SER A 122 23.06 10.73 6.75
N SER A 123 22.13 10.54 5.80
CA SER A 123 20.85 11.22 5.80
C SER A 123 19.76 10.30 5.29
N PHE A 124 18.56 10.43 5.84
CA PHE A 124 17.41 9.61 5.45
C PHE A 124 16.10 10.32 5.77
N ALA A 125 15.02 9.82 5.18
CA ALA A 125 13.64 10.22 5.46
C ALA A 125 12.86 8.96 5.78
N THR A 126 11.93 9.07 6.71
CA THR A 126 11.03 7.97 7.04
C THR A 126 9.65 8.28 6.47
N PRO A 127 8.99 7.30 5.84
CA PRO A 127 7.59 7.44 5.45
C PRO A 127 6.64 7.87 6.57
N SER A 128 6.94 7.44 7.80
CA SER A 128 6.19 7.76 9.01
C SER A 128 6.31 9.18 9.50
N ALA A 129 7.28 9.94 8.99
CA ALA A 129 7.51 11.33 9.37
C ALA A 129 7.52 12.23 8.13
N ARG A 130 6.38 12.34 7.44
CA ARG A 130 6.21 13.27 6.32
C ARG A 130 6.58 14.70 6.72
N GLY A 131 7.25 15.39 5.81
CA GLY A 131 7.82 16.72 5.99
C GLY A 131 9.07 16.74 6.85
N ARG A 132 9.74 15.61 7.09
CA ARG A 132 10.94 15.53 7.93
C ARG A 132 12.06 14.71 7.29
N ILE A 133 13.28 15.16 7.50
CA ILE A 133 14.52 14.44 7.19
C ILE A 133 15.39 14.34 8.42
N TYR A 134 16.26 13.34 8.44
CA TYR A 134 17.16 13.06 9.55
C TYR A 134 18.60 13.07 9.06
N LEU A 135 19.47 13.81 9.75
CA LEU A 135 20.89 13.96 9.42
C LEU A 135 21.78 13.49 10.57
N GLU A 136 22.71 12.59 10.28
CA GLU A 136 23.77 12.17 11.21
C GLU A 136 25.01 13.05 10.98
N VAL A 137 25.27 13.98 11.90
CA VAL A 137 26.35 14.99 11.82
C VAL A 137 26.98 15.22 13.19
N GLU A 138 28.15 15.86 13.24
CA GLU A 138 28.91 16.02 14.49
C GLU A 138 28.18 16.87 15.55
N ASN A 139 27.46 17.91 15.14
CA ASN A 139 26.79 18.83 16.05
C ASN A 139 25.66 19.62 15.34
N LEU A 140 24.87 20.34 16.14
CA LEU A 140 23.71 21.12 15.65
C LEU A 140 24.11 22.21 14.66
N SER A 141 25.27 22.86 14.87
CA SER A 141 25.77 23.90 13.97
C SER A 141 26.05 23.32 12.58
N SER A 142 26.64 22.14 12.53
CA SER A 142 26.86 21.40 11.27
C SER A 142 25.54 21.08 10.56
N ALA A 143 24.52 20.60 11.28
CA ALA A 143 23.19 20.32 10.70
C ALA A 143 22.59 21.58 10.07
N MET A 144 22.57 22.70 10.81
CA MET A 144 22.03 23.97 10.33
C MET A 144 22.82 24.52 9.14
N SER A 145 24.15 24.45 9.19
CA SER A 145 25.03 24.94 8.14
C SER A 145 24.87 24.16 6.84
N ILE A 146 24.75 22.83 6.93
CA ILE A 146 24.50 21.96 5.77
C ILE A 146 23.16 22.33 5.12
N CYS A 147 22.11 22.52 5.91
CA CYS A 147 20.76 22.76 5.37
C CYS A 147 20.50 24.19 4.89
N ARG A 148 21.30 25.18 5.32
CA ARG A 148 21.05 26.61 5.07
C ARG A 148 20.98 26.97 3.59
N SER A 149 21.72 26.26 2.75
CA SER A 149 21.85 26.56 1.32
C SER A 149 20.76 25.92 0.44
N PHE A 150 19.80 25.19 1.03
CA PHE A 150 18.81 24.42 0.28
C PHE A 150 17.40 24.99 0.43
N PHE A 151 16.85 25.44 -0.69
CA PHE A 151 15.46 25.86 -0.76
C PHE A 151 14.51 24.70 -0.41
N GLY A 152 13.52 24.98 0.45
CA GLY A 152 12.56 23.98 0.94
C GLY A 152 13.00 23.25 2.22
N ILE A 153 14.22 23.49 2.73
CA ILE A 153 14.69 22.93 4.01
C ILE A 153 14.70 24.01 5.09
N LYS A 154 13.91 23.81 6.16
CA LYS A 154 13.79 24.76 7.27
C LYS A 154 14.91 24.54 8.28
N HIS A 155 16.14 24.90 7.92
CA HIS A 155 17.35 24.63 8.75
C HIS A 155 17.24 25.09 10.22
N TRP A 156 16.49 26.17 10.51
CA TRP A 156 16.26 26.66 11.88
C TRP A 156 15.38 25.74 12.74
N THR A 157 14.79 24.70 12.16
CA THR A 157 13.97 23.70 12.87
C THR A 157 14.77 22.50 13.37
N ALA A 158 16.09 22.49 13.14
CA ALA A 158 16.96 21.38 13.52
C ALA A 158 16.84 21.05 15.02
N LYS A 159 16.42 19.82 15.32
CA LYS A 159 16.25 19.32 16.68
C LYS A 159 17.05 18.03 16.86
N ARG A 160 17.80 17.92 17.95
CA ARG A 160 18.49 16.67 18.29
C ARG A 160 17.47 15.60 18.65
N ILE A 161 17.65 14.41 18.10
CA ILE A 161 16.86 13.22 18.40
C ILE A 161 17.54 12.45 19.54
N GLY A 162 16.73 11.90 20.44
CA GLY A 162 17.19 11.06 21.55
C GLY A 162 17.75 9.73 21.04
N GLU A 163 18.78 9.19 21.69
CA GLU A 163 19.45 7.96 21.23
C GLU A 163 18.50 6.76 21.24
N GLU A 164 17.53 6.76 22.14
CA GLU A 164 16.44 5.79 22.25
C GLU A 164 15.50 5.77 21.03
N GLU A 165 15.44 6.85 20.25
CA GLU A 165 14.60 6.95 19.06
C GLU A 165 15.32 6.52 17.78
N TYR A 166 16.64 6.35 17.80
CA TYR A 166 17.42 6.09 16.58
C TYR A 166 17.01 4.78 15.91
N LEU A 167 16.85 3.73 16.71
CA LEU A 167 16.38 2.44 16.19
C LEU A 167 14.94 2.50 15.71
N ARG A 168 14.05 3.26 16.38
CA ARG A 168 12.66 3.42 15.96
C ARG A 168 12.55 4.12 14.60
N LEU A 169 13.40 5.12 14.35
CA LEU A 169 13.43 5.83 13.06
C LEU A 169 13.95 4.95 11.92
N LEU A 170 14.80 3.98 12.23
CA LEU A 170 15.29 3.00 11.25
C LEU A 170 14.39 1.76 11.17
N ASP A 171 13.48 1.58 12.13
CA ASP A 171 12.56 0.47 12.17
C ASP A 171 11.49 0.66 11.09
N HIS A 172 11.65 -0.06 9.99
CA HIS A 172 10.67 -0.12 8.92
C HIS A 172 9.35 -0.78 9.36
N ASN A 173 9.25 -1.24 10.62
CA ASN A 173 8.03 -1.78 11.21
C ASN A 173 7.20 -0.74 12.00
N ASP A 174 7.61 0.54 12.09
CA ASP A 174 6.74 1.60 12.65
C ASP A 174 5.57 1.86 11.68
N THR A 175 4.54 1.06 11.88
CA THR A 175 3.30 0.92 11.11
C THR A 175 2.33 2.09 11.27
N SER A 176 2.74 3.18 11.93
CA SER A 176 1.92 4.39 12.09
C SER A 176 1.75 5.19 10.79
N PHE A 177 2.65 5.05 9.82
CA PHE A 177 2.35 5.26 8.40
C PHE A 177 2.71 3.98 7.66
N GLN A 178 1.73 3.11 7.50
CA GLN A 178 1.83 1.93 6.66
C GLN A 178 2.19 2.35 5.22
N PHE A 179 3.48 2.33 4.87
CA PHE A 179 3.81 1.45 3.76
C PHE A 179 3.59 0.05 4.33
N ALA A 180 2.35 -0.43 4.18
CA ALA A 180 2.02 -1.83 4.36
C ALA A 180 3.15 -2.64 3.68
N PRO A 181 3.63 -3.76 4.27
CA PRO A 181 4.70 -4.57 3.67
C PRO A 181 4.39 -4.68 2.19
N SER A 182 5.20 -4.03 1.34
CA SER A 182 4.79 -3.52 0.03
C SER A 182 3.85 -4.52 -0.63
N PHE A 183 2.53 -4.24 -0.59
CA PHE A 183 1.53 -5.24 -0.96
C PHE A 183 1.87 -5.71 -2.36
N THR A 184 2.39 -6.94 -2.43
CA THR A 184 2.82 -7.52 -3.68
C THR A 184 1.60 -8.23 -4.21
N CYS A 185 0.99 -7.66 -5.25
CA CYS A 185 -0.14 -8.28 -5.91
C CYS A 185 0.25 -9.69 -6.36
N ARG A 186 -0.56 -10.67 -6.00
CA ARG A 186 -0.35 -12.08 -6.33
C ARG A 186 -1.59 -12.61 -7.04
N PRO A 187 -1.47 -13.58 -7.95
CA PRO A 187 -2.63 -14.32 -8.44
C PRO A 187 -3.46 -14.87 -7.28
N ASN A 188 -4.77 -14.96 -7.48
CA ASN A 188 -5.72 -15.47 -6.49
C ASN A 188 -5.76 -14.64 -5.21
N THR A 189 -5.70 -13.31 -5.35
CA THR A 189 -5.89 -12.38 -4.24
C THR A 189 -6.96 -11.35 -4.58
N TRP A 190 -7.51 -10.73 -3.52
CA TRP A 190 -8.45 -9.63 -3.64
C TRP A 190 -7.70 -8.31 -3.71
N ILE A 191 -8.13 -7.42 -4.61
CA ILE A 191 -7.66 -6.04 -4.71
C ILE A 191 -8.83 -5.06 -4.88
N ARG A 192 -8.55 -3.77 -4.69
CA ARG A 192 -9.46 -2.68 -5.02
C ARG A 192 -8.90 -1.90 -6.20
N LEU A 193 -9.73 -1.63 -7.21
CA LEU A 193 -9.29 -0.90 -8.40
C LEU A 193 -9.18 0.59 -8.13
N LYS A 194 -8.18 1.24 -8.73
CA LYS A 194 -7.95 2.69 -8.61
C LYS A 194 -8.56 3.47 -9.78
N GLY A 195 -8.68 2.85 -10.96
CA GLY A 195 -9.19 3.50 -12.17
C GLY A 195 -10.72 3.54 -12.28
N TYR A 196 -11.25 4.59 -12.91
CA TYR A 196 -12.65 4.62 -13.35
C TYR A 196 -12.88 3.70 -14.56
N PRO A 197 -14.08 3.14 -14.75
CA PRO A 197 -15.30 3.33 -13.95
C PRO A 197 -15.38 2.48 -12.67
N HIS A 198 -14.40 1.61 -12.41
CA HIS A 198 -14.45 0.63 -11.31
C HIS A 198 -13.74 1.11 -10.02
N HIS A 199 -13.60 2.42 -9.82
CA HIS A 199 -12.84 2.94 -8.68
C HIS A 199 -13.43 2.42 -7.35
N GLY A 200 -12.59 1.80 -6.52
CA GLY A 200 -12.99 1.20 -5.24
C GLY A 200 -13.72 -0.14 -5.35
N HIS A 201 -13.98 -0.66 -6.55
CA HIS A 201 -14.63 -1.97 -6.70
C HIS A 201 -13.66 -3.10 -6.36
N LEU A 202 -14.20 -4.16 -5.75
CA LEU A 202 -13.47 -5.39 -5.50
C LEU A 202 -13.18 -6.12 -6.81
N ALA A 203 -11.94 -6.56 -6.99
CA ALA A 203 -11.55 -7.39 -8.11
C ALA A 203 -10.72 -8.60 -7.64
N LEU A 204 -10.88 -9.72 -8.33
CA LEU A 204 -10.09 -10.94 -8.14
C LEU A 204 -8.92 -10.94 -9.12
N VAL A 205 -7.69 -11.02 -8.61
CA VAL A 205 -6.49 -11.09 -9.44
C VAL A 205 -6.40 -12.46 -10.08
N LYS A 206 -6.52 -12.52 -11.41
CA LYS A 206 -6.35 -13.75 -12.19
C LYS A 206 -4.88 -14.01 -12.47
N LYS A 207 -4.17 -12.98 -12.95
CA LYS A 207 -2.77 -13.10 -13.39
C LYS A 207 -2.01 -11.81 -13.18
N VAL A 208 -0.74 -11.93 -12.84
CA VAL A 208 0.23 -10.82 -12.84
C VAL A 208 1.08 -10.96 -14.11
N LEU A 209 1.03 -9.95 -14.97
CA LEU A 209 1.63 -9.91 -16.30
C LEU A 209 2.97 -9.15 -16.22
N ARG A 210 4.09 -9.86 -16.03
CA ARG A 210 5.47 -9.30 -15.89
C ARG A 210 5.69 -8.55 -14.56
N ASP A 211 6.96 -8.27 -14.25
CA ASP A 211 7.45 -7.68 -12.98
C ASP A 211 7.08 -6.19 -12.76
N GLN A 212 6.06 -5.68 -13.46
CA GLN A 212 5.56 -4.32 -13.26
C GLN A 212 4.26 -4.33 -12.45
N PRO A 213 4.14 -3.50 -11.40
CA PRO A 213 3.01 -3.54 -10.48
C PRO A 213 1.66 -3.18 -11.14
N SER A 214 1.61 -2.45 -12.25
CA SER A 214 0.34 -2.07 -12.93
C SER A 214 -0.13 -3.06 -14.00
N ASN A 215 0.62 -4.13 -14.28
CA ASN A 215 0.28 -5.09 -15.32
C ASN A 215 -0.38 -6.32 -14.70
N ILE A 216 -1.66 -6.22 -14.37
CA ILE A 216 -2.44 -7.36 -13.85
C ILE A 216 -3.72 -7.56 -14.66
N GLU A 217 -4.17 -8.81 -14.70
CA GLU A 217 -5.45 -9.22 -15.25
C GLU A 217 -6.37 -9.61 -14.10
N VAL A 218 -7.58 -9.05 -14.09
CA VAL A 218 -8.53 -9.18 -12.98
C VAL A 218 -9.93 -9.53 -13.46
N TYR A 219 -10.71 -10.15 -12.58
CA TYR A 219 -12.15 -10.26 -12.71
C TYR A 219 -12.84 -9.24 -11.80
N VAL A 220 -13.77 -8.47 -12.34
CA VAL A 220 -14.53 -7.46 -11.61
C VAL A 220 -16.02 -7.54 -11.96
N VAL A 221 -16.90 -7.17 -11.02
CA VAL A 221 -18.31 -7.03 -11.34
C VAL A 221 -18.49 -5.82 -12.28
N PRO A 222 -19.15 -5.99 -13.44
CA PRO A 222 -19.25 -4.92 -14.42
C PRO A 222 -20.02 -3.72 -13.89
N VAL A 223 -19.57 -2.52 -14.27
CA VAL A 223 -20.36 -1.31 -14.06
C VAL A 223 -21.37 -1.19 -15.19
N PRO A 224 -22.66 -0.98 -14.88
CA PRO A 224 -23.66 -0.78 -15.91
C PRO A 224 -23.36 0.49 -16.72
N LEU A 225 -23.56 0.41 -18.03
CA LEU A 225 -23.33 1.53 -18.94
C LEU A 225 -24.37 2.62 -18.68
N LYS A 226 -23.90 3.86 -18.51
CA LYS A 226 -24.81 5.01 -18.45
C LYS A 226 -25.38 5.23 -19.84
N ASP A 227 -26.62 4.80 -20.07
CA ASP A 227 -27.41 5.34 -21.16
C ASP A 227 -27.40 6.87 -21.02
N GLY A 228 -27.05 7.58 -22.10
CA GLY A 228 -26.91 9.05 -22.15
C GLY A 228 -28.13 9.88 -21.73
N SER A 229 -29.17 9.24 -21.19
CA SER A 229 -30.27 9.92 -20.50
C SER A 229 -29.79 10.52 -19.17
N ARG A 230 -29.72 11.86 -19.11
CA ARG A 230 -29.49 12.68 -17.91
C ARG A 230 -30.56 12.53 -16.81
N LYS A 231 -31.25 11.40 -16.71
CA LYS A 231 -32.08 11.10 -15.53
C LYS A 231 -31.18 10.44 -14.52
N ARG A 232 -31.02 11.09 -13.35
CA ARG A 232 -30.55 10.45 -12.10
C ARG A 232 -31.48 9.28 -11.77
N LYS A 233 -31.42 8.19 -12.52
CA LYS A 233 -31.98 6.92 -12.11
C LYS A 233 -31.03 6.36 -11.06
N ALA A 234 -31.63 5.78 -10.03
CA ALA A 234 -30.98 5.14 -8.90
C ALA A 234 -29.71 4.41 -9.35
N SER A 235 -28.65 4.51 -8.54
CA SER A 235 -27.42 3.73 -8.66
C SER A 235 -27.78 2.33 -9.16
N GLN A 236 -27.50 2.06 -10.44
CA GLN A 236 -27.73 0.73 -10.96
C GLN A 236 -26.74 -0.16 -10.24
N GLU A 237 -27.25 -1.01 -9.35
CA GLU A 237 -26.42 -1.90 -8.55
C GLU A 237 -25.54 -2.73 -9.48
N THR A 238 -24.26 -2.83 -9.13
CA THR A 238 -23.31 -3.71 -9.80
C THR A 238 -23.85 -5.14 -9.72
N ARG A 239 -24.05 -5.76 -10.88
CA ARG A 239 -24.58 -7.12 -11.00
C ARG A 239 -23.80 -7.89 -12.04
N LEU A 240 -23.81 -9.22 -11.94
CA LEU A 240 -23.27 -10.07 -12.99
C LEU A 240 -24.03 -9.83 -14.29
N LEU A 241 -23.30 -9.79 -15.41
CA LEU A 241 -23.88 -9.61 -16.73
C LEU A 241 -23.93 -10.94 -17.48
N HIS A 242 -25.08 -11.59 -17.50
CA HIS A 242 -25.24 -12.83 -18.25
C HIS A 242 -25.35 -12.58 -19.75
N LEU A 243 -25.02 -13.60 -20.57
CA LEU A 243 -25.02 -13.50 -22.03
C LEU A 243 -26.37 -13.01 -22.59
N HIS A 244 -27.48 -13.50 -22.04
CA HIS A 244 -28.83 -13.08 -22.43
C HIS A 244 -29.03 -11.57 -22.20
N ASP A 245 -28.72 -11.09 -20.99
CA ASP A 245 -28.83 -9.67 -20.64
C ASP A 245 -27.85 -8.81 -21.45
N ALA A 246 -26.67 -9.34 -21.78
CA ALA A 246 -25.70 -8.65 -22.62
C ALA A 246 -26.24 -8.42 -24.04
N LYS A 247 -26.92 -9.41 -24.64
CA LYS A 247 -27.55 -9.24 -25.96
C LYS A 247 -28.65 -8.17 -25.93
N GLU A 248 -29.40 -8.06 -24.84
CA GLU A 248 -30.39 -6.99 -24.67
C GLU A 248 -29.75 -5.60 -24.53
N VAL A 249 -28.64 -5.50 -23.81
CA VAL A 249 -27.95 -4.21 -23.54
C VAL A 249 -27.14 -3.72 -24.74
N PHE A 250 -26.37 -4.61 -25.38
CA PHE A 250 -25.42 -4.23 -26.43
C PHE A 250 -25.99 -4.39 -27.85
N GLY A 251 -27.02 -5.23 -28.01
CA GLY A 251 -27.48 -5.72 -29.30
C GLY A 251 -26.90 -7.10 -29.61
N GLU A 252 -27.72 -7.99 -30.17
CA GLU A 252 -27.34 -9.37 -30.44
C GLU A 252 -26.19 -9.49 -31.46
N ASP A 253 -26.08 -8.53 -32.39
CA ASP A 253 -25.02 -8.42 -33.38
C ASP A 253 -23.67 -7.97 -32.80
N LYS A 254 -23.67 -7.39 -31.60
CA LYS A 254 -22.47 -6.87 -30.93
C LYS A 254 -21.95 -7.78 -29.83
N VAL A 255 -22.57 -8.95 -29.63
CA VAL A 255 -22.17 -9.92 -28.62
C VAL A 255 -21.76 -11.22 -29.28
N GLU A 256 -20.49 -11.57 -29.14
CA GLU A 256 -19.89 -12.79 -29.68
C GLU A 256 -19.57 -13.77 -28.54
N GLU A 257 -20.07 -15.00 -28.63
CA GLU A 257 -19.70 -16.07 -27.70
C GLU A 257 -18.37 -16.69 -28.15
N THR A 258 -17.34 -16.56 -27.30
CA THR A 258 -15.96 -16.93 -27.67
C THR A 258 -15.46 -18.18 -26.97
N GLY A 259 -16.24 -18.75 -26.03
CA GLY A 259 -15.88 -19.97 -25.31
C GLY A 259 -16.93 -20.39 -24.31
N CYS A 260 -16.61 -21.42 -23.50
CA CYS A 260 -17.51 -21.89 -22.46
C CYS A 260 -17.69 -20.81 -21.39
N GLU A 261 -18.90 -20.23 -21.35
CA GLU A 261 -19.30 -19.17 -20.41
C GLU A 261 -18.46 -17.89 -20.55
N GLU A 262 -17.88 -17.65 -21.72
CA GLU A 262 -17.12 -16.46 -22.07
C GLU A 262 -17.70 -15.80 -23.32
N PHE A 263 -17.91 -14.49 -23.26
CA PHE A 263 -18.42 -13.71 -24.38
C PHE A 263 -17.74 -12.35 -24.44
N VAL A 264 -17.78 -11.76 -25.63
CA VAL A 264 -17.25 -10.44 -25.94
C VAL A 264 -18.41 -9.55 -26.33
N ALA A 265 -18.51 -8.39 -25.71
CA ALA A 265 -19.47 -7.36 -26.13
C ALA A 265 -18.71 -6.16 -26.70
N GLN A 266 -19.21 -5.63 -27.83
CA GLN A 266 -18.65 -4.45 -28.47
C GLN A 266 -19.54 -3.23 -28.22
N ASP A 267 -18.99 -2.25 -27.51
CA ASP A 267 -19.54 -0.90 -27.42
C ASP A 267 -18.96 -0.05 -28.56
N SER A 268 -19.62 1.07 -28.84
CA SER A 268 -19.25 2.16 -29.77
C SER A 268 -17.75 2.46 -29.87
N SER A 269 -16.98 2.29 -28.80
CA SER A 269 -15.54 2.55 -28.76
C SER A 269 -14.70 1.48 -28.08
N GLN A 270 -15.31 0.43 -27.47
CA GLN A 270 -14.58 -0.49 -26.61
C GLN A 270 -15.06 -1.94 -26.75
N ARG A 271 -14.09 -2.85 -26.84
CA ARG A 271 -14.31 -4.29 -26.76
C ARG A 271 -14.19 -4.73 -25.31
N ARG A 272 -15.27 -5.26 -24.73
CA ARG A 272 -15.33 -5.74 -23.35
C ARG A 272 -15.45 -7.26 -23.32
N VAL A 273 -14.68 -7.90 -22.47
CA VAL A 273 -14.64 -9.37 -22.34
C VAL A 273 -15.29 -9.76 -21.03
N PHE A 274 -16.18 -10.74 -21.07
CA PHE A 274 -16.93 -11.21 -19.91
C PHE A 274 -16.76 -12.71 -19.75
N LYS A 275 -16.58 -13.16 -18.50
CA LYS A 275 -16.51 -14.57 -18.14
C LYS A 275 -17.42 -14.82 -16.94
N ARG A 276 -18.41 -15.69 -17.13
CA ARG A 276 -19.44 -16.02 -16.11
C ARG A 276 -20.08 -14.78 -15.49
N GLY A 277 -20.28 -13.77 -16.34
CA GLY A 277 -20.86 -12.48 -16.00
C GLY A 277 -19.98 -11.50 -15.23
N LEU A 278 -18.72 -11.85 -14.93
CA LEU A 278 -17.70 -10.88 -14.52
C LEU A 278 -17.01 -10.31 -15.74
N GLU A 279 -16.61 -9.05 -15.65
CA GLU A 279 -15.79 -8.39 -16.65
C GLU A 279 -14.31 -8.71 -16.42
N VAL A 280 -13.61 -8.96 -17.52
CA VAL A 280 -12.16 -9.21 -17.53
C VAL A 280 -11.45 -7.91 -17.90
N LEU A 281 -10.69 -7.37 -16.97
CA LEU A 281 -9.86 -6.20 -17.20
C LEU A 281 -8.38 -6.57 -17.18
N ALA A 282 -7.60 -5.94 -18.06
CA ALA A 282 -6.15 -6.09 -18.13
C ALA A 282 -5.48 -4.72 -17.97
N TYR A 283 -4.23 -4.73 -17.49
CA TYR A 283 -3.42 -3.53 -17.30
C TYR A 283 -4.07 -2.51 -16.35
N VAL A 284 -4.59 -2.99 -15.22
CA VAL A 284 -5.32 -2.15 -14.26
C VAL A 284 -4.45 -1.68 -13.09
N ASP A 285 -4.65 -0.42 -12.72
CA ASP A 285 -4.13 0.13 -11.47
C ASP A 285 -5.00 -0.29 -10.27
N TYR A 286 -4.34 -0.59 -9.15
CA TYR A 286 -5.00 -0.98 -7.90
C TYR A 286 -4.49 -0.18 -6.69
N ILE A 287 -5.29 -0.20 -5.63
CA ILE A 287 -4.91 0.35 -4.31
C ILE A 287 -3.94 -0.64 -3.67
N PRO A 288 -2.68 -0.25 -3.35
CA PRO A 288 -1.61 -1.16 -2.91
C PRO A 288 -1.78 -1.61 -1.46
N SER A 289 -2.87 -2.31 -1.18
CA SER A 289 -3.27 -2.84 0.11
C SER A 289 -4.03 -4.15 -0.09
N VAL A 290 -3.94 -5.07 0.87
CA VAL A 290 -4.79 -6.26 0.88
C VAL A 290 -6.25 -5.82 0.91
N ALA A 291 -7.00 -6.11 -0.16
CA ALA A 291 -8.43 -5.79 -0.18
C ALA A 291 -9.23 -6.84 0.56
N ARG A 292 -10.27 -6.38 1.25
CA ARG A 292 -11.24 -7.24 1.92
C ARG A 292 -12.58 -7.15 1.18
N PRO A 293 -13.14 -8.26 0.73
CA PRO A 293 -14.51 -8.30 0.23
C PRO A 293 -15.49 -7.96 1.35
N THR A 294 -16.53 -7.19 1.04
CA THR A 294 -17.74 -7.20 1.88
C THR A 294 -18.53 -8.48 1.64
N ARG A 295 -19.47 -8.81 2.54
CA ARG A 295 -20.35 -9.96 2.38
C ARG A 295 -21.10 -9.95 1.04
N LYS A 296 -21.71 -8.82 0.67
CA LYS A 296 -22.45 -8.66 -0.60
C LYS A 296 -21.55 -8.87 -1.82
N GLU A 297 -20.33 -8.35 -1.78
CA GLU A 297 -19.37 -8.53 -2.87
C GLU A 297 -18.93 -9.99 -2.97
N PHE A 298 -18.60 -10.64 -1.85
CA PHE A 298 -18.22 -12.03 -1.86
C PHE A 298 -19.35 -12.95 -2.36
N GLU A 299 -20.59 -12.74 -1.90
CA GLU A 299 -21.77 -13.48 -2.38
C GLU A 299 -21.95 -13.34 -3.90
N THR A 300 -21.68 -12.16 -4.45
CA THR A 300 -21.71 -11.93 -5.90
C THR A 300 -20.65 -12.78 -6.62
N PHE A 301 -19.40 -12.73 -6.17
CA PHE A 301 -18.33 -13.53 -6.79
C PHE A 301 -18.52 -15.04 -6.57
N ALA A 302 -19.05 -15.46 -5.42
CA ALA A 302 -19.27 -16.86 -5.04
C ALA A 302 -20.15 -17.61 -6.06
N SER A 303 -21.11 -16.90 -6.66
CA SER A 303 -21.99 -17.48 -7.69
C SER A 303 -21.30 -17.82 -9.02
N THR A 304 -20.09 -17.30 -9.26
CA THR A 304 -19.38 -17.43 -10.56
C THR A 304 -18.47 -18.66 -10.65
N SER A 305 -18.26 -19.38 -9.54
CA SER A 305 -17.26 -20.47 -9.41
C SER A 305 -15.85 -20.15 -9.95
N LEU A 306 -15.51 -18.86 -10.11
CA LEU A 306 -14.18 -18.38 -10.51
C LEU A 306 -13.23 -18.18 -9.34
N ILE A 307 -13.76 -18.18 -8.10
CA ILE A 307 -12.95 -18.09 -6.88
C ILE A 307 -12.24 -19.44 -6.67
N PRO A 308 -10.90 -19.48 -6.57
CA PRO A 308 -10.18 -20.69 -6.19
C PRO A 308 -10.62 -21.19 -4.81
N SER A 309 -10.74 -22.51 -4.62
CA SER A 309 -11.27 -23.11 -3.38
C SER A 309 -10.59 -22.58 -2.11
N GLY A 310 -9.26 -22.54 -2.07
CA GLY A 310 -8.54 -22.04 -0.90
C GLY A 310 -8.81 -20.55 -0.59
N LEU A 311 -9.03 -19.72 -1.61
CA LEU A 311 -9.41 -18.32 -1.42
C LEU A 311 -10.88 -18.20 -0.99
N TYR A 312 -11.75 -19.04 -1.56
CA TYR A 312 -13.16 -19.13 -1.19
C TYR A 312 -13.30 -19.47 0.29
N ASP A 313 -12.69 -20.57 0.74
CA ASP A 313 -12.78 -21.05 2.12
C ASP A 313 -12.21 -20.02 3.11
N ALA A 314 -11.04 -19.45 2.80
CA ALA A 314 -10.43 -18.42 3.64
C ALA A 314 -11.32 -17.17 3.77
N THR A 315 -11.90 -16.71 2.66
CA THR A 315 -12.78 -15.53 2.65
C THR A 315 -14.13 -15.86 3.31
N TYR A 316 -14.66 -17.06 3.09
CA TYR A 316 -15.92 -17.51 3.70
C TYR A 316 -15.79 -17.60 5.22
N ILE A 317 -14.73 -18.23 5.73
CA ILE A 317 -14.46 -18.29 7.17
C ILE A 317 -14.35 -16.89 7.76
N GLN A 318 -13.67 -15.97 7.06
CA GLN A 318 -13.56 -14.57 7.52
C GLN A 318 -14.90 -13.84 7.58
N LEU A 319 -15.81 -14.09 6.62
CA LEU A 319 -17.08 -13.36 6.52
C LEU A 319 -18.24 -14.01 7.27
N PHE A 320 -18.21 -15.34 7.46
CA PHE A 320 -19.37 -16.11 7.91
C PHE A 320 -19.12 -16.97 9.16
N ALA A 321 -17.87 -17.12 9.63
CA ALA A 321 -17.60 -17.79 10.90
C ALA A 321 -17.36 -16.73 12.00
N PRO A 322 -18.42 -16.20 12.63
CA PRO A 322 -18.31 -15.12 13.61
C PRO A 322 -17.47 -15.58 14.79
N TRP A 323 -16.59 -14.70 15.27
CA TRP A 323 -15.88 -14.92 16.52
C TRP A 323 -16.86 -15.08 17.67
N THR A 324 -16.50 -15.91 18.65
CA THR A 324 -17.25 -16.02 19.90
C THR A 324 -16.39 -15.67 21.11
N PRO A 325 -16.93 -14.98 22.14
CA PRO A 325 -16.22 -14.77 23.39
C PRO A 325 -15.74 -16.09 24.00
N GLY A 326 -14.49 -16.13 24.44
CA GLY A 326 -13.83 -17.33 24.94
C GLY A 326 -13.06 -18.12 23.88
N GLU A 327 -13.11 -17.76 22.59
CA GLU A 327 -12.23 -18.34 21.59
C GLU A 327 -10.78 -17.88 21.78
N ARG A 328 -9.83 -18.76 21.45
CA ARG A 328 -8.41 -18.38 21.37
C ARG A 328 -8.11 -17.81 20.00
N PHE A 329 -7.28 -16.78 19.99
CA PHE A 329 -6.78 -16.19 18.76
C PHE A 329 -5.26 -16.12 18.75
N VAL A 330 -4.70 -16.02 17.56
CA VAL A 330 -3.33 -15.59 17.31
C VAL A 330 -3.36 -14.49 16.26
N ALA A 331 -2.75 -13.36 16.56
CA ALA A 331 -2.58 -12.28 15.59
C ALA A 331 -1.46 -12.66 14.61
N PHE A 332 -1.79 -12.65 13.32
CA PHE A 332 -0.86 -12.99 12.24
C PHE A 332 -0.53 -11.77 11.36
N ALA A 333 -1.23 -10.65 11.55
CA ALA A 333 -1.00 -9.37 10.91
C ALA A 333 -1.24 -8.22 11.92
N GLY A 334 -0.89 -6.98 11.55
CA GLY A 334 -1.15 -5.79 12.37
C GLY A 334 -0.09 -5.50 13.45
N THR A 335 -0.43 -4.62 14.39
CA THR A 335 0.47 -4.20 15.48
C THR A 335 0.80 -5.34 16.46
N TYR A 336 -0.06 -6.34 16.54
CA TYR A 336 0.01 -7.40 17.55
C TYR A 336 0.48 -8.75 16.98
N VAL A 337 1.17 -8.77 15.83
CA VAL A 337 1.64 -10.02 15.19
C VAL A 337 2.39 -10.92 16.18
N GLY A 338 2.06 -12.21 16.16
CA GLY A 338 2.65 -13.23 17.02
C GLY A 338 2.00 -13.34 18.40
N ILE A 339 1.20 -12.35 18.81
CA ILE A 339 0.49 -12.39 20.09
C ILE A 339 -0.65 -13.38 20.00
N SER A 340 -0.77 -14.22 21.03
CA SER A 340 -1.91 -15.11 21.23
C SER A 340 -2.65 -14.77 22.50
N GLY A 341 -3.96 -14.96 22.48
CA GLY A 341 -4.83 -14.56 23.57
C GLY A 341 -6.24 -15.12 23.45
N TRP A 342 -7.14 -14.51 24.20
CA TRP A 342 -8.55 -14.90 24.29
C TRP A 342 -9.45 -13.76 23.85
N VAL A 343 -10.52 -14.08 23.14
CA VAL A 343 -11.56 -13.13 22.77
C VAL A 343 -12.44 -12.85 23.99
N LEU A 344 -12.56 -11.59 24.39
CA LEU A 344 -13.47 -11.14 25.44
C LEU A 344 -14.82 -10.68 24.90
N ALA A 345 -14.80 -9.95 23.78
CA ALA A 345 -15.99 -9.41 23.13
C ALA A 345 -15.77 -9.35 21.62
N VAL A 346 -16.86 -9.30 20.87
CA VAL A 346 -16.87 -9.30 19.40
C VAL A 346 -17.66 -8.10 18.95
N GLY A 347 -16.99 -7.21 18.22
CA GLY A 347 -17.60 -6.07 17.52
C GLY A 347 -17.95 -6.44 16.08
N GLU A 348 -18.26 -5.43 15.27
CA GLU A 348 -18.63 -5.64 13.86
C GLU A 348 -17.46 -6.18 13.03
N ASP A 349 -16.28 -5.54 13.12
CA ASP A 349 -15.06 -5.91 12.37
C ASP A 349 -13.84 -6.18 13.27
N GLU A 350 -14.03 -6.12 14.58
CA GLU A 350 -12.97 -6.23 15.59
C GLU A 350 -13.33 -7.23 16.68
N ILE A 351 -12.32 -7.81 17.30
CA ILE A 351 -12.43 -8.57 18.53
C ILE A 351 -11.71 -7.82 19.65
N GLN A 352 -12.27 -7.83 20.84
CA GLN A 352 -11.56 -7.37 22.02
C GLN A 352 -10.70 -8.54 22.55
N GLY A 353 -9.41 -8.51 22.28
CA GLY A 353 -8.46 -9.52 22.71
C GLY A 353 -7.94 -9.25 24.12
N ARG A 354 -7.72 -10.32 24.90
CA ARG A 354 -6.98 -10.32 26.16
C ARG A 354 -5.79 -11.26 26.08
N TRP A 355 -4.62 -10.76 26.45
CA TRP A 355 -3.39 -11.56 26.51
C TRP A 355 -2.48 -11.07 27.65
N GLU A 356 -1.45 -11.85 27.95
CA GLU A 356 -0.45 -11.52 28.97
C GLU A 356 0.92 -11.40 28.30
N MET A 357 1.63 -10.32 28.58
CA MET A 357 2.98 -10.05 28.08
C MET A 357 3.78 -9.40 29.22
N ASP A 358 4.96 -9.92 29.49
CA ASP A 358 5.84 -9.43 30.56
C ASP A 358 5.17 -9.32 31.95
N GLY A 359 4.24 -10.24 32.25
CA GLY A 359 3.47 -10.27 33.50
C GLY A 359 2.37 -9.21 33.61
N ALA A 360 2.12 -8.44 32.54
CA ALA A 360 1.01 -7.48 32.46
C ALA A 360 -0.13 -8.04 31.60
N VAL A 361 -1.37 -7.78 32.03
CA VAL A 361 -2.57 -8.12 31.27
C VAL A 361 -2.91 -6.97 30.32
N HIS A 362 -2.97 -7.27 29.04
CA HIS A 362 -3.36 -6.33 27.98
C HIS A 362 -4.76 -6.66 27.49
N VAL A 363 -5.57 -5.61 27.25
CA VAL A 363 -6.89 -5.70 26.65
C VAL A 363 -7.01 -4.65 25.57
N GLN A 364 -7.19 -5.06 24.31
CA GLN A 364 -7.28 -4.15 23.17
C GLN A 364 -8.23 -4.69 22.11
N TRP A 365 -8.79 -3.77 21.33
CA TRP A 365 -9.50 -4.12 20.11
C TRP A 365 -8.48 -4.43 18.99
N ILE A 366 -8.67 -5.57 18.34
CA ILE A 366 -7.86 -6.06 17.23
C ILE A 366 -8.80 -6.38 16.09
N SER A 367 -8.40 -6.01 14.86
CA SER A 367 -9.17 -6.35 13.67
C SER A 367 -9.37 -7.86 13.57
N GLN A 368 -10.62 -8.33 13.36
CA GLN A 368 -10.93 -9.76 13.19
C GLN A 368 -10.15 -10.41 12.03
N PHE A 369 -9.68 -9.57 11.11
CA PHE A 369 -8.92 -9.94 9.94
C PHE A 369 -7.41 -10.05 10.18
N GLU A 370 -6.92 -9.56 11.32
CA GLU A 370 -5.53 -9.66 11.73
C GLU A 370 -5.27 -10.90 12.60
N VAL A 371 -6.34 -11.62 12.95
CA VAL A 371 -6.31 -12.75 13.87
C VAL A 371 -6.82 -14.03 13.22
N LYS A 372 -6.26 -15.16 13.66
CA LYS A 372 -6.72 -16.51 13.33
C LYS A 372 -7.14 -17.23 14.59
N ARG A 373 -8.14 -18.10 14.48
CA ARG A 373 -8.49 -19.01 15.58
C ARG A 373 -7.29 -19.90 15.88
N LEU A 374 -6.92 -19.95 17.14
CA LEU A 374 -5.83 -20.76 17.63
C LEU A 374 -6.40 -21.99 18.33
N PHE A 375 -5.98 -23.17 17.88
CA PHE A 375 -6.29 -24.45 18.50
C PHE A 375 -4.99 -25.12 18.92
N LEU A 376 -4.96 -25.64 20.13
CA LEU A 376 -3.91 -26.49 20.66
C LEU A 376 -4.28 -27.96 20.43
N LEU A 377 -3.26 -28.83 20.41
CA LEU A 377 -3.48 -30.27 20.33
C LEU A 377 -4.27 -30.76 21.55
N GLY A 378 -5.36 -31.50 21.29
CA GLY A 378 -6.29 -32.00 22.31
C GLY A 378 -7.48 -31.08 22.60
N ASP A 379 -7.63 -29.98 21.87
CA ASP A 379 -8.84 -29.17 21.93
C ASP A 379 -10.01 -29.84 21.21
N ASN A 380 -11.20 -29.74 21.79
CA ASN A 380 -12.44 -30.08 21.10
C ASN A 380 -12.82 -28.95 20.13
N VAL A 381 -12.85 -29.25 18.82
CA VAL A 381 -13.14 -28.26 17.78
C VAL A 381 -14.41 -28.64 17.02
N ALA A 382 -15.37 -27.71 16.93
CA ALA A 382 -16.52 -27.84 16.04
C ALA A 382 -16.18 -27.31 14.65
N ILE A 383 -16.51 -28.07 13.61
CA ILE A 383 -16.32 -27.66 12.22
C ILE A 383 -17.53 -26.82 11.78
N ASN A 384 -17.30 -25.53 11.52
CA ASN A 384 -18.35 -24.56 11.18
C ASN A 384 -18.54 -24.35 9.67
N GLY A 385 -17.93 -25.18 8.81
CA GLY A 385 -18.10 -25.07 7.36
C GLY A 385 -17.42 -26.19 6.57
N GLY A 386 -17.79 -26.30 5.30
CA GLY A 386 -17.28 -27.34 4.38
C GLY A 386 -18.04 -28.66 4.50
N SER A 387 -17.51 -29.73 3.88
CA SER A 387 -18.19 -31.03 3.81
C SER A 387 -18.33 -31.75 5.16
N LEU A 388 -17.61 -31.30 6.19
CA LEU A 388 -17.63 -31.86 7.54
C LEU A 388 -18.30 -30.93 8.55
N GLU A 389 -19.07 -29.93 8.09
CA GLU A 389 -19.79 -29.00 8.94
C GLU A 389 -20.68 -29.73 9.97
N GLY A 390 -20.66 -29.25 11.21
CA GLY A 390 -21.39 -29.85 12.34
C GLY A 390 -20.69 -31.04 13.00
N MET A 391 -19.56 -31.51 12.44
CA MET A 391 -18.74 -32.53 13.12
C MET A 391 -17.91 -31.91 14.24
N LEU A 392 -17.74 -32.67 15.31
CA LEU A 392 -16.88 -32.33 16.44
C LEU A 392 -15.62 -33.20 16.37
N VAL A 393 -14.47 -32.56 16.29
CA VAL A 393 -13.15 -33.20 16.26
C VAL A 393 -12.55 -33.12 17.66
N LEU A 394 -12.15 -34.27 18.18
CA LEU A 394 -11.55 -34.45 19.51
C LEU A 394 -10.02 -34.44 19.43
#